data_AF-A0A1W9JQA6-F1
#
_entry.id   AF-A0A1W9JQA6-F1
#
_cell.length_a   1.000
_cell.length_b   1.000
_cell.length_c   1.000
_cell.angle_alpha   90.00
_cell.angle_beta   90.00
_cell.angle_gamma   90.00
#
_symmetry.space_group_name_H-M   'P 1'
#
loop_
_entity.id
_entity.type
_entity.pdbx_description
1 polymer ?
#
loop_
_entity_poly.entity_id
_entity_poly.type
_entity_poly.pdbx_seq_one_letter_code
_entity_poly.pdbx_strand_id
1 'polypeptide(L)' 'MRVNSSLLTSRAFPTIFGKPKEILGVNLGYFCHVNCLNCPANAESKRTQRMNYCSLAQLLAFNARLLSSRRSAS' A
#
# COMPACT_ATOMS: atom_id res chain seq x y z
N MET A 1 12.68 -17.24 6.06
CA MET A 1 12.73 -16.75 7.46
C MET A 1 12.32 -17.89 8.37
N ARG A 2 13.24 -18.50 9.13
CA ARG A 2 12.89 -19.52 10.13
C ARG A 2 12.51 -18.77 11.41
N VAL A 3 11.25 -18.89 11.83
CA VAL A 3 10.83 -18.39 13.14
C VAL A 3 11.15 -19.49 14.15
N ASN A 4 12.10 -19.22 15.04
CA ASN A 4 12.40 -20.09 16.18
C ASN A 4 11.40 -19.76 17.30
N SER A 5 10.42 -20.64 17.50
CA SER A 5 9.32 -20.48 18.46
C SER A 5 9.76 -20.47 19.92
N SER A 6 10.96 -20.96 20.24
CA SER A 6 11.50 -20.99 21.61
C SER A 6 11.98 -19.63 22.12
N LEU A 7 12.02 -18.60 21.26
CA LEU A 7 12.39 -17.22 21.62
C LEU A 7 11.18 -16.27 21.67
N LEU A 8 9.96 -16.78 21.49
CA LEU A 8 8.73 -16.02 21.73
C LEU A 8 8.53 -15.88 23.25
N THR A 9 9.35 -15.04 23.88
CA THR A 9 9.04 -14.50 25.21
C THR A 9 7.64 -13.91 25.12
N SER A 10 6.79 -14.14 26.13
CA SER A 10 5.37 -13.75 26.23
C SER A 10 5.12 -12.23 26.25
N ARG A 11 5.85 -11.49 25.42
CA ARG A 11 5.74 -10.05 25.28
C ARG A 11 4.54 -9.78 24.39
N ALA A 12 3.49 -9.24 24.99
CA ALA A 12 2.38 -8.68 24.24
C ALA A 12 2.94 -7.70 23.20
N PHE A 13 2.47 -7.79 21.95
CA PHE A 13 2.80 -6.79 20.94
C PHE A 13 2.40 -5.41 21.48
N PRO A 14 3.28 -4.39 21.36
CA PRO A 14 2.94 -3.07 21.83
C PRO A 14 1.72 -2.55 21.07
N THR A 15 0.86 -1.80 21.75
CA THR A 15 -0.25 -1.10 21.11
C THR A 15 0.31 -0.14 20.06
N ILE A 16 -0.01 -0.38 18.78
CA ILE A 16 0.44 0.44 17.66
C ILE A 16 -0.53 1.61 17.51
N PHE A 17 -0.05 2.83 17.74
CA PHE A 17 -0.81 4.05 17.44
C PHE A 17 -0.49 4.51 16.02
N GLY A 18 -1.45 4.36 15.10
CA GLY A 18 -1.32 4.85 13.73
C GLY A 18 -1.49 6.37 13.68
N LYS A 19 -0.59 7.06 12.98
CA LYS A 19 -0.80 8.47 12.62
C LYS A 19 -1.99 8.60 11.67
N PRO A 20 -2.72 9.74 11.69
CA PRO A 20 -3.73 10.00 10.68
C PRO A 20 -3.09 9.90 9.29
N LYS A 21 -3.78 9.23 8.36
CA LYS A 21 -3.28 9.06 7.00
C LYS A 21 -3.45 10.36 6.22
N GLU A 22 -2.32 11.04 6.00
CA GLU A 22 -2.23 12.28 5.23
C GLU A 22 -1.99 12.01 3.75
N ILE A 23 -1.27 10.93 3.42
CA ILE A 23 -0.87 10.59 2.05
C ILE A 23 -1.51 9.26 1.65
N LEU A 24 -2.18 9.26 0.50
CA LEU A 24 -2.68 8.05 -0.14
C LEU A 24 -1.73 7.62 -1.26
N GLY A 25 -0.91 6.60 -0.99
CA GLY A 25 -0.14 5.92 -2.03
C GLY A 25 -1.01 4.89 -2.75
N VAL A 26 -1.04 4.93 -4.08
CA VAL A 26 -1.83 4.00 -4.91
C VAL A 26 -0.91 3.28 -5.88
N ASN A 27 -1.04 1.96 -5.95
CA ASN A 27 -0.31 1.16 -6.92
C ASN A 27 -1.03 1.18 -8.28
N LEU A 28 -0.37 1.70 -9.32
CA LEU A 28 -0.89 1.74 -10.68
C LEU A 28 -0.57 0.47 -11.49
N GLY A 29 0.28 -0.41 -10.99
CA GLY A 29 0.65 -1.64 -11.65
C GLY A 29 1.99 -2.19 -11.19
N TYR A 30 2.23 -3.45 -11.56
CA TYR A 30 3.45 -4.19 -11.20
C TYR A 30 4.44 -4.28 -12.36
N PHE A 31 4.09 -3.72 -13.52
CA PHE A 31 4.97 -3.70 -14.67
C PHE A 31 6.17 -2.77 -14.41
N CYS A 32 7.36 -3.35 -14.34
CA CYS A 32 8.63 -2.64 -14.22
C CYS A 32 9.66 -3.30 -15.15
N HIS A 33 10.46 -2.49 -15.84
CA HIS A 33 11.53 -2.98 -16.72
C HIS A 33 12.79 -3.41 -15.96
N VAL A 34 12.91 -3.05 -14.68
CA VAL A 34 14.09 -3.30 -13.86
C VAL A 34 13.81 -4.38 -12.83
N ASN A 35 14.69 -5.37 -12.78
CA ASN A 35 14.63 -6.51 -11.86
C ASN A 35 15.41 -6.17 -10.57
N CYS A 36 14.90 -5.25 -9.78
CA CYS A 36 15.58 -4.77 -8.57
C CYS A 36 15.70 -5.88 -7.50
N LEU A 37 16.89 -6.07 -6.92
CA LEU A 37 17.16 -7.10 -5.91
C LEU A 37 16.39 -6.91 -4.59
N ASN A 38 16.06 -5.66 -4.24
CA ASN A 38 15.42 -5.28 -2.99
C ASN A 38 13.95 -4.86 -3.17
N CYS A 39 13.33 -5.17 -4.31
CA CYS A 39 11.93 -4.84 -4.54
C CYS A 39 11.03 -6.00 -4.10
N PRO A 40 10.18 -5.85 -3.07
CA PRO A 40 9.26 -6.91 -2.65
C PRO A 40 8.26 -7.28 -3.75
N ALA A 41 7.84 -6.29 -4.55
CA ALA A 41 6.94 -6.50 -5.68
C ALA A 41 7.58 -7.32 -6.81
N ASN A 42 8.91 -7.37 -6.87
CA ASN A 42 9.67 -8.16 -7.82
C ASN A 42 9.92 -9.61 -7.33
N ALA A 43 9.74 -9.87 -6.02
CA ALA A 43 9.91 -11.20 -5.45
C ALA A 43 8.81 -12.19 -5.88
N GLU A 44 7.63 -11.68 -6.24
CA GLU A 44 6.51 -12.49 -6.72
C GLU A 44 6.25 -12.26 -8.22
N SER A 45 6.89 -13.07 -9.05
CA SER A 45 6.51 -13.37 -10.45
C SER A 45 6.56 -12.20 -11.46
N LYS A 46 6.67 -12.53 -12.75
CA LYS A 46 6.61 -11.62 -13.92
C LYS A 46 5.23 -10.94 -14.07
N ARG A 47 4.74 -10.23 -13.06
CA ARG A 47 3.44 -9.57 -13.09
C ARG A 47 3.51 -8.36 -14.04
N THR A 48 2.73 -8.42 -15.10
CA THR A 48 2.61 -7.33 -16.09
C THR A 48 1.34 -6.50 -15.89
N GLN A 49 0.60 -6.77 -14.81
CA GLN A 49 -0.69 -6.15 -14.55
C GLN A 49 -0.55 -4.63 -14.38
N ARG A 50 -1.42 -3.90 -15.07
CA ARG A 50 -1.51 -2.44 -15.04
C ARG A 50 -2.95 -2.02 -14.74
N MET A 51 -3.09 -0.92 -14.03
CA MET A 51 -4.37 -0.24 -13.84
C MET A 51 -4.86 0.26 -15.20
N ASN A 52 -6.12 -0.01 -15.52
CA ASN A 52 -6.75 0.53 -16.72
C ASN A 52 -7.26 1.96 -16.47
N TYR A 53 -7.55 2.67 -17.56
CA TYR A 53 -8.01 4.06 -17.50
C TYR A 53 -9.34 4.24 -16.77
N CYS A 54 -10.26 3.26 -16.86
CA CYS A 54 -11.54 3.34 -16.15
C CYS A 54 -11.34 3.33 -14.64
N SER A 55 -10.50 2.43 -14.13
CA SER A 55 -10.13 2.37 -12.71
C SER A 55 -9.36 3.60 -12.27
N LEU A 56 -8.48 4.14 -13.12
CA LEU A 56 -7.79 5.40 -12.83
C LEU A 56 -8.77 6.58 -12.72
N ALA A 57 -9.75 6.67 -13.62
CA ALA A 57 -10.78 7.69 -13.56
C ALA A 57 -11.63 7.58 -12.27
N GLN A 58 -11.99 6.35 -11.88
CA GLN A 58 -12.68 6.09 -10.61
C GLN A 58 -11.86 6.53 -9.40
N LEU A 59 -10.54 6.26 -9.40
CA LEU A 59 -9.63 6.69 -8.35
C LEU A 59 -9.57 8.22 -8.23
N LEU A 60 -9.45 8.92 -9.37
CA LEU A 60 -9.42 10.39 -9.39
C LEU A 60 -10.76 10.98 -8.90
N ALA A 61 -11.89 10.42 -9.34
CA ALA A 61 -13.20 10.83 -8.87
C ALA A 61 -13.37 10.61 -7.36
N PHE A 62 -12.89 9.47 -6.84
CA PHE A 62 -12.87 9.18 -5.40
C PHE A 62 -12.05 10.22 -4.63
N ASN A 63 -10.83 10.53 -5.08
CA ASN A 63 -9.99 11.53 -4.43
C ASN A 63 -10.62 12.92 -4.44
N ALA A 64 -11.25 13.33 -5.54
CA ALA A 64 -11.96 14.61 -5.62
C ALA A 64 -13.07 14.70 -4.55
N ARG A 65 -13.87 13.64 -4.38
CA ARG A 65 -14.91 13.57 -3.34
C ARG A 65 -14.33 13.60 -1.93
N LEU A 66 -13.25 12.87 -1.68
CA LEU A 66 -12.57 12.81 -0.38
C LEU A 66 -12.01 14.19 0.04
N LEU A 67 -11.46 14.95 -0.91
CA LEU A 67 -10.95 16.30 -0.65
C LEU A 67 -12.08 17.30 -0.37
N SER A 68 -13.24 17.15 -1.02
CA SER A 68 -14.41 17.99 -0.76
C SER A 68 -15.02 17.72 0.61
N SER A 69 -15.08 16.45 1.04
CA SER A 69 -15.62 16.10 2.37
C SER A 69 -14.73 16.61 3.51
N ARG A 70 -13.40 16.53 3.37
CA ARG A 70 -12.46 17.07 4.37
C ARG A 70 -12.51 18.59 4.49
N ARG A 71 -12.73 19.32 3.39
CA ARG A 71 -12.88 20.78 3.42
C ARG A 71 -14.17 21.26 4.06
N SER A 72 -15.21 20.43 4.08
CA SER A 72 -16.50 20.78 4.70
C SER A 72 -16.54 20.48 6.20
N ALA A 73 -15.52 19.78 6.72
CA ALA A 73 -15.40 19.37 8.13
C ALA A 73 -14.36 20.21 8.90
N SER A 74 -13.83 21.27 8.29
CA SER A 74 -12.85 22.20 8.86
C SER A 74 -13.33 23.63 8.69
#